data_AF-A0A1G6LAM1-F1
#
_entry.id   AF-A0A1G6LAM1-F1
#
_cell.length_a   1.000
_cell.length_b   1.000
_cell.length_c   1.000
_cell.angle_alpha   90.00
_cell.angle_beta   90.00
_cell.angle_gamma   90.00
#
_symmetry.space_group_name_H-M   'P 1'
#
loop_
_entity.id
_entity.type
_entity.pdbx_description
1 polymer ?
#
loop_
_entity_poly.entity_id
_entity_poly.type
_entity_poly.pdbx_seq_one_letter_code
_entity_poly.pdbx_strand_id
1 'polypeptide(L)' 'MKESTMTGELEMHWISVLGPDGRTRMEARWLVVGEADALAPHAA' A
#
# COMPACT_ATOMS: atom_id res chain seq x y z
N MET A 1 4.68 23.63 -1.39
CA MET A 1 4.57 22.15 -1.48
C MET A 1 4.52 21.79 -2.94
N LYS A 2 5.46 20.99 -3.46
CA LYS A 2 5.29 20.40 -4.80
C LYS A 2 4.28 19.27 -4.64
N GLU A 3 3.07 19.47 -5.14
CA GLU A 3 2.11 18.39 -5.33
C GLU A 3 2.68 17.50 -6.44
N SER A 4 3.23 16.35 -6.06
CA SER A 4 3.59 15.31 -7.02
C SER A 4 2.29 14.73 -7.56
N THR A 5 1.87 15.18 -8.75
CA THR A 5 0.73 14.60 -9.45
C THR A 5 1.10 13.16 -9.84
N MET A 6 0.71 12.19 -9.03
CA MET A 6 0.80 10.76 -9.38
C MET A 6 -0.19 10.47 -10.51
N THR A 7 0.31 10.40 -11.73
CA THR A 7 -0.44 9.94 -12.91
C THR A 7 -0.25 8.44 -13.06
N GLY A 8 -0.95 7.65 -12.25
CA GLY A 8 -1.00 6.20 -12.40
C GLY A 8 -2.41 5.69 -12.19
N GLU A 9 -2.73 4.54 -12.80
CA GLU A 9 -4.04 3.90 -12.62
C GLU A 9 -4.16 3.41 -11.17
N LEU A 10 -5.33 3.62 -10.56
CA LEU A 10 -5.60 3.15 -9.20
C LEU A 10 -6.40 1.85 -9.24
N GLU A 11 -5.89 0.82 -8.57
CA GLU A 11 -6.61 -0.44 -8.36
C GLU A 11 -6.89 -0.65 -6.87
N MET A 12 -8.05 -1.26 -6.58
CA MET A 12 -8.40 -1.65 -5.22
C MET A 12 -7.82 -3.02 -4.90
N HIS A 13 -6.96 -3.09 -3.89
CA HIS A 13 -6.33 -4.31 -3.42
C HIS A 13 -6.67 -4.58 -1.95
N TRP A 14 -6.82 -5.86 -1.61
CA TRP A 14 -6.93 -6.28 -0.21
C TRP A 14 -5.54 -6.65 0.30
N ILE A 15 -5.04 -5.92 1.29
CA ILE A 15 -3.72 -6.17 1.86
C ILE A 15 -3.82 -6.65 3.31
N SER A 16 -2.89 -7.52 3.70
CA SER A 16 -2.72 -7.95 5.09
C SER A 16 -1.96 -6.89 5.88
N VAL A 17 -2.52 -6.48 7.02
CA VAL A 17 -1.93 -5.48 7.92
C VAL A 17 -1.84 -6.06 9.32
N LEU A 18 -0.65 -5.97 9.93
CA LEU A 18 -0.45 -6.33 11.33
C LEU A 18 -0.99 -5.21 12.24
N GLY A 19 -2.01 -5.54 13.02
CA GLY A 19 -2.58 -4.63 14.01
C GLY A 19 -1.67 -4.48 15.25
N PRO A 20 -1.89 -3.42 16.06
CA PRO A 20 -1.14 -3.20 17.30
C PRO A 20 -1.43 -4.28 18.37
N ASP A 21 -2.51 -5.04 18.20
CA ASP A 21 -2.87 -6.21 19.01
C ASP A 21 -2.14 -7.49 18.58
N GLY A 22 -1.23 -7.40 17.60
CA GLY A 22 -0.49 -8.53 17.04
C GLY A 22 -1.31 -9.41 16.10
N ARG A 23 -2.54 -9.01 15.73
CA ARG A 23 -3.38 -9.78 14.81
C ARG A 23 -3.32 -9.22 13.40
N THR A 24 -3.25 -10.10 12.41
CA THR A 24 -3.35 -9.71 11.01
C THR A 24 -4.82 -9.49 10.62
N ARG A 25 -5.12 -8.38 9.96
CA ARG A 25 -6.42 -8.09 9.35
C ARG A 25 -6.27 -7.73 7.88
N MET A 26 -7.37 -7.85 7.14
CA MET A 26 -7.43 -7.46 5.73
C MET A 26 -7.98 -6.04 5.61
N GLU A 27 -7.28 -5.17 4.90
CA GLU A 27 -7.69 -3.80 4.62
C GLU A 27 -7.76 -3.55 3.10
N ALA A 28 -8.83 -2.88 2.66
CA ALA A 28 -8.97 -2.44 1.28
C ALA A 28 -8.17 -1.14 1.07
N ARG A 29 -7.23 -1.14 0.13
CA ARG A 29 -6.40 0.02 -0.22
C ARG A 29 -6.34 0.23 -1.73
N TRP A 30 -6.38 1.50 -2.13
CA TRP A 30 -6.08 1.91 -3.50
C TRP A 30 -4.57 1.94 -3.69
N LEU A 31 -4.05 1.18 -4.66
CA LEU A 31 -2.65 1.15 -5.03
C LEU A 31 -2.48 1.71 -6.45
N VAL A 32 -1.36 2.41 -6.67
CA VAL A 32 -0.98 2.89 -8.00
C VAL A 32 -0.38 1.72 -8.77
N VAL A 33 -1.00 1.34 -9.86
CA VAL A 33 -0.55 0.26 -10.74
C VAL A 33 0.59 0.76 -11.61
N GLY A 34 1.67 -0.01 -11.68
CA GLY A 34 2.79 0.24 -12.60
C GLY A 34 3.94 1.06 -12.03
N GLU A 35 3.82 1.60 -10.81
CA GLU A 35 5.02 1.86 -10.01
C GLU A 35 5.42 0.53 -9.38
N ALA A 36 6.64 0.06 -9.69
CA ALA A 36 7.18 -1.15 -9.07
C ALA A 36 7.07 -0.98 -7.55
N ASP A 37 6.11 -1.69 -6.98
CA ASP A 37 5.66 -1.53 -5.61
C ASP A 37 6.86 -1.81 -4.72
N ALA A 38 7.50 -0.75 -4.22
CA ALA A 38 8.51 -0.83 -3.19
C ALA A 38 7.83 -1.14 -1.84
N LEU A 39 6.91 -2.11 -1.84
CA LEU A 39 6.52 -2.86 -0.65
C LEU A 39 7.68 -3.80 -0.30
N ALA A 40 8.85 -3.22 -0.02
CA ALA A 40 9.82 -3.91 0.81
C ALA A 40 9.16 -4.06 2.18
N PRO A 41 8.90 -5.28 2.67
CA PRO A 41 8.64 -5.42 4.10
C PRO A 41 9.87 -4.85 4.80
N HIS A 42 9.66 -3.88 5.69
CA HIS A 42 10.70 -3.40 6.59
C HIS A 42 11.06 -4.57 7.52
N ALA A 43 11.92 -5.47 7.03
CA ALA A 43 12.60 -6.46 7.83
C ALA A 43 13.76 -5.75 8.51
N ALA A 44 13.58 -5.44 9.79
CA ALA A 44 14.62 -5.09 10.74
C ALA A 44 14.38 -5.89 12.03
#